data_AF-A0A673GBZ9-F1
#
_entry.id   AF-A0A673GBZ9-F1
#
_cell.length_a   1.000
_cell.length_b   1.000
_cell.length_c   1.000
_cell.angle_alpha   90.00
_cell.angle_beta   90.00
_cell.angle_gamma   90.00
#
_symmetry.space_group_name_H-M   'P 1'
#
loop_
_entity.id
_entity.type
_entity.pdbx_description
1 polymer ?
#
loop_
_entity_poly.entity_id
_entity_poly.type
_entity_poly.pdbx_seq_one_letter_code
_entity_poly.pdbx_strand_id
1 'polypeptide(L)'
;MGKFEVLKNGTLFIQKANIKDQGQYICFAQNEYATVRLQVVAAPPAILEEKRQLVRAEIGQNLFLACSTYGDPRPTTHWVLHDGTTVQPLTYSHTKVSVFGNGTLYLRNVQITESGKYECIATSSTGSERRVVTLSVKRTETAPQITETSQQRTDVIYGGRLHLNCSAVGDPKPQIIWRFPSKALVDQSHRYAITKDKCFCLIFKRYTLFNNGTLYLNKVGGNVRFDCKAIGEPKPKVFWMLPSKDMIAASNERYLVHANGSLDVRNVKLADAGEYVCMARNAAGEENKVYKLDIDGNPPIINAIRTILLSFEIMCDTEHFSH
;
A
#
# COMPACT_ATOMS: atom_id res chain seq x y z
N MET A 1 -69.27 8.17 13.83
CA MET A 1 -69.30 7.06 14.80
C MET A 1 -68.51 7.48 16.03
N GLY A 2 -69.09 7.34 17.22
CA GLY A 2 -68.47 7.73 18.48
C GLY A 2 -67.46 6.69 18.95
N LYS A 3 -66.52 7.12 19.82
CA LYS A 3 -65.53 6.25 20.48
C LYS A 3 -66.16 5.12 21.31
N PHE A 4 -67.38 5.38 21.80
CA PHE A 4 -68.22 4.48 22.56
C PHE A 4 -69.42 4.09 21.71
N GLU A 5 -69.71 2.79 21.65
CA GLU A 5 -70.86 2.24 20.94
C GLU A 5 -71.51 1.16 21.81
N VAL A 6 -72.84 1.13 21.87
CA VAL A 6 -73.57 0.05 22.54
C VAL A 6 -74.15 -0.85 21.44
N LEU A 7 -73.73 -2.12 21.44
CA LEU A 7 -74.18 -3.12 20.49
C LEU A 7 -75.62 -3.56 20.80
N LYS A 8 -76.30 -4.15 19.81
CA LYS A 8 -77.70 -4.61 19.94
C LYS A 8 -77.95 -5.60 21.10
N ASN A 9 -76.92 -6.28 21.56
CA ASN A 9 -76.96 -7.22 22.69
C ASN A 9 -76.67 -6.56 24.06
N GLY A 10 -76.57 -5.23 24.14
CA GLY A 10 -76.27 -4.49 25.37
C GLY A 10 -74.79 -4.37 25.72
N THR A 11 -73.87 -4.85 24.87
CA THR A 11 -72.42 -4.74 25.10
C THR A 11 -71.91 -3.33 24.82
N LEU A 12 -71.20 -2.72 25.76
CA LEU A 12 -70.45 -1.48 25.54
C LEU A 12 -69.12 -1.78 24.83
N PHE A 13 -68.94 -1.26 23.63
CA PHE A 13 -67.74 -1.35 22.83
C PHE A 13 -66.99 -0.01 22.84
N ILE A 14 -65.68 -0.07 23.16
CA ILE A 14 -64.79 1.09 23.17
C ILE A 14 -63.73 0.87 22.08
N GLN A 15 -63.84 1.61 20.97
CA GLN A 15 -63.07 1.30 19.75
C GLN A 15 -61.55 1.54 19.90
N LYS A 16 -61.14 2.46 20.78
CA LYS A 16 -59.74 2.77 21.13
C LYS A 16 -59.65 3.30 22.56
N ALA A 17 -59.65 2.40 23.55
CA ALA A 17 -59.51 2.77 24.95
C ALA A 17 -58.15 3.45 25.20
N ASN A 18 -58.14 4.54 25.97
CA ASN A 18 -56.95 5.22 26.44
C ASN A 18 -57.10 5.59 27.91
N ILE A 19 -56.06 6.17 28.52
CA ILE A 19 -56.04 6.44 29.96
C ILE A 19 -57.18 7.35 30.45
N LYS A 20 -57.74 8.20 29.57
CA LYS A 20 -58.88 9.06 29.91
C LYS A 20 -60.20 8.30 29.99
N ASP A 21 -60.27 7.08 29.48
CA ASP A 21 -61.47 6.22 29.56
C ASP A 21 -61.47 5.35 30.82
N GLN A 22 -60.44 5.44 31.66
CA GLN A 22 -60.42 4.76 32.95
C GLN A 22 -61.59 5.25 33.81
N GLY A 23 -62.31 4.33 34.43
CA GLY A 23 -63.47 4.70 35.23
C GLY A 23 -64.35 3.54 35.63
N GLN A 24 -65.39 3.84 36.40
CA GLN A 24 -66.46 2.90 36.71
C GLN A 24 -67.56 3.04 35.66
N TYR A 25 -67.91 1.92 35.03
CA TYR A 25 -68.97 1.85 34.05
C TYR A 25 -70.15 1.10 34.66
N ILE A 26 -71.34 1.66 34.51
CA ILE A 26 -72.57 1.13 35.10
C ILE A 26 -73.44 0.56 33.98
N CYS A 27 -73.82 -0.70 34.10
CA CYS A 27 -74.85 -1.33 33.29
C CYS A 27 -76.14 -1.41 34.11
N PHE A 28 -77.24 -0.94 33.55
CA PHE A 28 -78.55 -0.95 34.19
C PHE A 28 -79.53 -1.79 33.39
N ALA A 29 -80.17 -2.76 34.05
CA ALA A 29 -81.20 -3.62 33.47
C ALA A 29 -82.39 -3.68 34.44
N GLN A 30 -83.54 -3.11 34.04
CA GLN A 30 -84.84 -3.16 34.74
C GLN A 30 -84.74 -3.30 36.28
N ASN A 31 -84.38 -2.20 36.95
CA ASN A 31 -84.22 -2.05 38.41
C ASN A 31 -83.04 -2.78 39.06
N GLU A 32 -82.20 -3.48 38.30
CA GLU A 32 -80.93 -4.05 38.76
C GLU A 32 -79.75 -3.33 38.09
N TYR A 33 -78.68 -3.08 38.87
CA TYR A 33 -77.46 -2.45 38.38
C TYR A 33 -76.23 -3.33 38.62
N ALA A 34 -75.34 -3.35 37.64
CA ALA A 34 -74.02 -3.96 37.75
C ALA A 34 -72.95 -2.91 37.42
N THR A 35 -71.92 -2.83 38.27
CA THR A 35 -70.80 -1.92 38.07
C THR A 35 -69.57 -2.70 37.67
N VAL A 36 -68.94 -2.32 36.56
CA VAL A 36 -67.65 -2.86 36.13
C VAL A 36 -66.57 -1.78 36.24
N ARG A 37 -65.40 -2.13 36.74
CA ARG A 37 -64.24 -1.23 36.81
C ARG A 37 -63.37 -1.45 35.58
N LEU A 38 -63.21 -0.43 34.75
CA LEU A 38 -62.24 -0.44 33.66
C LEU A 38 -60.94 0.20 34.12
N GLN A 39 -59.88 -0.60 34.16
CA GLN A 39 -58.52 -0.13 34.40
C GLN A 39 -57.74 -0.15 33.09
N VAL A 40 -57.41 1.03 32.55
CA VAL A 40 -56.51 1.15 31.40
C VAL A 40 -55.11 1.44 31.94
N VAL A 41 -54.14 0.61 31.59
CA VAL A 41 -52.73 0.79 32.01
C VAL A 41 -51.96 1.38 30.83
N ALA A 42 -51.18 2.42 31.10
CA ALA A 42 -50.35 3.03 30.09
C ALA A 42 -49.21 2.08 29.69
N ALA A 43 -48.96 1.97 28.38
CA ALA A 43 -47.87 1.13 27.89
C ALA A 43 -46.53 1.83 28.13
N PRO A 44 -45.54 1.17 28.77
CA PRO A 44 -44.22 1.75 28.95
C PRO A 44 -43.55 1.98 27.59
N PRO A 45 -42.63 2.96 27.48
CA PRO A 45 -41.89 3.16 26.25
C PRO A 45 -41.02 1.94 25.95
N ALA A 46 -41.06 1.49 24.70
CA ALA A 46 -40.24 0.42 24.18
C ALA A 46 -39.52 0.91 22.92
N ILE A 47 -38.27 0.48 22.77
CA ILE A 47 -37.49 0.64 21.53
C ILE A 47 -37.57 -0.70 20.80
N LEU A 48 -37.96 -0.68 19.53
CA LEU A 48 -38.25 -1.90 18.76
C LEU A 48 -36.98 -2.64 18.34
N GLU A 49 -35.86 -1.94 18.22
CA GLU A 49 -34.59 -2.53 17.87
C GLU A 49 -33.78 -3.05 19.09
N GLU A 50 -32.72 -3.81 18.82
CA GLU A 50 -31.86 -4.39 19.85
C GLU A 50 -31.26 -3.35 20.80
N LYS A 51 -31.27 -3.65 22.12
CA LYS A 51 -30.72 -2.75 23.16
C LYS A 51 -29.24 -2.39 22.94
N ARG A 52 -28.46 -3.27 22.32
CA ARG A 52 -27.04 -3.05 22.00
C ARG A 52 -26.73 -3.56 20.61
N GLN A 53 -26.16 -2.70 19.75
CA GLN A 53 -25.76 -3.08 18.39
C GLN A 53 -24.36 -2.55 18.05
N LEU A 54 -23.56 -3.35 17.35
CA LEU A 54 -22.31 -2.91 16.73
C LEU A 54 -22.54 -2.63 15.24
N VAL A 55 -22.30 -1.40 14.82
CA VAL A 55 -22.38 -0.99 13.41
C VAL A 55 -20.96 -0.75 12.91
N ARG A 56 -20.56 -1.46 11.85
CA ARG A 56 -19.29 -1.25 11.15
C ARG A 56 -19.57 -0.44 9.89
N ALA A 57 -18.80 0.62 9.69
CA ALA A 57 -18.93 1.51 8.56
C ALA A 57 -17.56 1.89 7.99
N GLU A 58 -17.56 2.34 6.75
CA GLU A 58 -16.38 2.91 6.09
C GLU A 58 -16.45 4.43 6.10
N ILE A 59 -15.29 5.08 6.04
CA ILE A 59 -15.22 6.54 5.89
C ILE A 59 -16.03 6.97 4.66
N GLY A 60 -16.81 8.04 4.78
CA GLY A 60 -17.60 8.54 3.67
C GLY A 60 -19.01 7.98 3.55
N GLN A 61 -19.30 6.87 4.25
CA GLN A 61 -20.63 6.26 4.20
C GLN A 61 -21.67 7.14 4.89
N ASN A 62 -22.91 7.03 4.42
CA ASN A 62 -24.08 7.61 5.07
C ASN A 62 -24.80 6.51 5.84
N LEU A 63 -25.11 6.75 7.11
CA LEU A 63 -25.68 5.75 8.00
C LEU A 63 -27.06 6.16 8.51
N PHE A 64 -27.91 5.16 8.69
CA PHE A 64 -29.22 5.29 9.32
C PHE A 64 -29.25 4.41 10.56
N LEU A 65 -29.15 5.02 11.73
CA LEU A 65 -29.30 4.33 13.00
C LEU A 65 -30.77 4.42 13.39
N ALA A 66 -31.53 3.37 13.08
CA ALA A 66 -32.96 3.31 13.42
C ALA A 66 -33.17 3.52 14.92
N CYS A 67 -34.29 4.07 15.34
CA CYS A 67 -34.72 4.04 16.74
C CYS A 67 -36.24 4.21 16.82
N SER A 68 -36.93 3.19 16.33
CA SER A 68 -38.37 3.18 16.27
C SER A 68 -38.93 2.86 17.64
N THR A 69 -39.87 3.67 18.10
CA THR A 69 -40.40 3.56 19.46
C THR A 69 -41.89 3.27 19.49
N TYR A 70 -42.29 2.59 20.56
CA TYR A 70 -43.67 2.27 20.87
C TYR A 70 -43.98 2.68 22.31
N GLY A 71 -45.22 3.05 22.59
CA GLY A 71 -45.69 3.41 23.93
C GLY A 71 -47.00 4.20 23.83
N ASP A 72 -47.79 4.13 24.90
CA ASP A 72 -49.03 4.91 25.04
C ASP A 72 -49.06 5.51 26.46
N PRO A 73 -48.80 6.82 26.63
CA PRO A 73 -48.65 7.84 25.57
C PRO A 73 -47.40 7.67 24.68
N ARG A 74 -47.49 8.11 23.42
CA ARG A 74 -46.40 8.02 22.43
C ARG A 74 -45.13 8.67 22.99
N PRO A 75 -44.00 7.93 23.05
CA PRO A 75 -42.77 8.46 23.61
C PRO A 75 -42.11 9.48 22.69
N THR A 76 -41.43 10.46 23.28
CA THR A 76 -40.49 11.34 22.58
C THR A 76 -39.11 10.70 22.52
N THR A 77 -38.40 10.89 21.42
CA THR A 77 -37.09 10.31 21.19
C THR A 77 -36.03 11.39 21.05
N HIS A 78 -34.83 11.12 21.55
CA HIS A 78 -33.65 11.94 21.29
C HIS A 78 -32.40 11.04 21.26
N TRP A 79 -31.34 11.55 20.64
CA TRP A 79 -30.07 10.85 20.54
C TRP A 79 -28.97 11.61 21.29
N VAL A 80 -28.15 10.88 22.04
CA VAL A 80 -26.86 11.35 22.55
C VAL A 80 -25.78 10.79 21.65
N LEU A 81 -24.99 11.67 21.04
CA LEU A 81 -23.92 11.32 20.10
C LEU A 81 -22.65 10.90 20.86
N HIS A 82 -21.62 10.47 20.11
CA HIS A 82 -20.35 9.98 20.66
C HIS A 82 -19.56 11.02 21.49
N ASP A 83 -19.81 12.31 21.25
CA ASP A 83 -19.20 13.45 21.94
C ASP A 83 -20.04 13.94 23.13
N GLY A 84 -21.20 13.32 23.38
CA GLY A 84 -22.16 13.74 24.41
C GLY A 84 -23.19 14.77 23.94
N THR A 85 -23.10 15.27 22.69
CA THR A 85 -24.08 16.21 22.13
C THR A 85 -25.44 15.52 22.01
N THR A 86 -26.50 16.21 22.42
CA THR A 86 -27.88 15.68 22.33
C THR A 86 -28.61 16.31 21.15
N VAL A 87 -29.22 15.48 20.30
CA VAL A 87 -29.98 15.91 19.12
C VAL A 87 -31.43 15.41 19.19
N GLN A 88 -32.38 16.29 18.87
CA GLN A 88 -33.81 16.01 18.90
C GLN A 88 -34.41 15.96 17.47
N PRO A 89 -35.56 15.28 17.28
CA PRO A 89 -36.29 15.28 16.02
C PRO A 89 -36.63 16.70 15.57
N LEU A 90 -36.64 16.93 14.24
CA LEU A 90 -37.02 18.19 13.60
C LEU A 90 -36.04 19.38 13.79
N THR A 91 -34.85 19.15 14.34
CA THR A 91 -33.72 20.09 14.18
C THR A 91 -33.22 20.01 12.72
N TYR A 92 -33.95 20.68 11.82
CA TYR A 92 -33.57 20.88 10.42
C TYR A 92 -32.39 21.83 10.36
N SER A 93 -31.21 21.28 10.55
CA SER A 93 -29.99 21.91 10.10
C SER A 93 -29.44 21.01 9.01
N HIS A 94 -29.14 21.57 7.83
CA HIS A 94 -28.47 20.90 6.70
C HIS A 94 -27.04 20.42 7.03
N THR A 95 -26.76 20.21 8.31
CA THR A 95 -25.53 19.74 8.91
C THR A 95 -25.49 18.23 8.94
N LYS A 96 -24.28 17.71 8.98
CA LYS A 96 -23.84 16.31 9.01
C LYS A 96 -24.70 15.27 9.77
N VAL A 97 -25.58 15.69 10.69
CA VAL A 97 -26.40 14.86 11.56
C VAL A 97 -27.86 15.35 11.54
N SER A 98 -28.82 14.43 11.43
CA SER A 98 -30.27 14.76 11.52
C SER A 98 -31.08 13.62 12.11
N VAL A 99 -32.22 13.92 12.77
CA VAL A 99 -33.12 12.91 13.34
C VAL A 99 -34.48 12.99 12.67
N PHE A 100 -34.91 11.88 12.07
CA PHE A 100 -36.20 11.76 11.40
C PHE A 100 -37.35 11.64 12.41
N GLY A 101 -38.59 11.93 11.97
CA GLY A 101 -39.78 11.87 12.83
C GLY A 101 -40.10 10.48 13.40
N ASN A 102 -39.54 9.41 12.83
CA ASN A 102 -39.62 8.05 13.37
C ASN A 102 -38.53 7.73 14.42
N GLY A 103 -37.69 8.71 14.79
CA GLY A 103 -36.58 8.54 15.74
C GLY A 103 -35.25 8.09 15.11
N THR A 104 -35.20 7.82 13.80
CA THR A 104 -33.97 7.37 13.13
C THR A 104 -32.94 8.50 13.03
N LEU A 105 -31.72 8.24 13.50
CA LEU A 105 -30.58 9.14 13.37
C LEU A 105 -29.88 8.91 12.02
N TYR A 106 -29.73 9.97 11.26
CA TYR A 106 -28.99 10.01 10.02
C TYR A 106 -27.63 10.68 10.22
N LEU A 107 -26.57 9.98 9.84
CA LEU A 107 -25.19 10.48 9.83
C LEU A 107 -24.71 10.52 8.38
N ARG A 108 -24.25 11.68 7.92
CA ARG A 108 -23.74 11.88 6.57
C ARG A 108 -22.21 11.87 6.57
N ASN A 109 -21.60 11.16 5.62
CA ASN A 109 -20.16 11.19 5.37
C ASN A 109 -19.34 10.94 6.66
N VAL A 110 -19.56 9.78 7.28
CA VAL A 110 -18.96 9.46 8.58
C VAL A 110 -17.45 9.40 8.52
N GLN A 111 -16.79 9.85 9.59
CA GLN A 111 -15.34 9.89 9.75
C GLN A 111 -14.89 8.98 10.89
N ILE A 112 -13.61 8.56 10.90
CA ILE A 112 -13.05 7.72 11.98
C ILE A 112 -13.25 8.36 13.36
N THR A 113 -13.12 9.68 13.45
CA THR A 113 -13.27 10.47 14.69
C THR A 113 -14.68 10.40 15.28
N GLU A 114 -15.67 9.96 14.50
CA GLU A 114 -17.06 9.81 14.93
C GLU A 114 -17.37 8.39 15.42
N SER A 115 -16.36 7.52 15.48
CA SER A 115 -16.47 6.21 16.12
C SER A 115 -16.72 6.40 17.61
N GLY A 116 -17.64 5.60 18.16
CA GLY A 116 -18.01 5.72 19.57
C GLY A 116 -19.41 5.20 19.85
N LYS A 117 -19.94 5.59 21.01
CA LYS A 117 -21.25 5.14 21.47
C LYS A 117 -22.30 6.20 21.15
N TYR A 118 -23.38 5.77 20.52
CA TYR A 118 -24.56 6.57 20.22
C TYR A 118 -25.73 6.01 21.00
N GLU A 119 -26.51 6.87 21.63
CA GLU A 119 -27.53 6.47 22.59
C GLU A 119 -28.88 7.01 22.16
N CYS A 120 -29.82 6.15 21.83
CA CYS A 120 -31.20 6.56 21.64
C CYS A 120 -31.96 6.41 22.95
N ILE A 121 -32.64 7.47 23.37
CA ILE A 121 -33.42 7.50 24.60
C ILE A 121 -34.86 7.85 24.24
N ALA A 122 -35.77 6.97 24.65
CA ALA A 122 -37.20 7.09 24.47
C ALA A 122 -37.85 7.40 25.82
N THR A 123 -38.58 8.51 25.93
CA THR A 123 -39.16 8.95 27.19
C THR A 123 -40.66 9.18 27.04
N SER A 124 -41.44 8.68 27.99
CA SER A 124 -42.87 8.93 28.12
C SER A 124 -43.20 9.24 29.58
N SER A 125 -44.44 9.64 29.88
CA SER A 125 -44.89 9.86 31.27
C SER A 125 -44.82 8.59 32.12
N THR A 126 -44.71 7.42 31.49
CA THR A 126 -44.69 6.10 32.13
C THR A 126 -43.29 5.57 32.41
N GLY A 127 -42.23 6.17 31.86
CA GLY A 127 -40.87 5.70 32.03
C GLY A 127 -39.93 6.17 30.93
N SER A 128 -38.74 5.56 30.91
CA SER A 128 -37.74 5.78 29.88
C SER A 128 -37.04 4.47 29.53
N GLU A 129 -36.75 4.27 28.25
CA GLU A 129 -36.01 3.13 27.73
C GLU A 129 -34.87 3.60 26.83
N ARG A 130 -33.80 2.82 26.75
CA ARG A 130 -32.55 3.25 26.11
C ARG A 130 -31.89 2.16 25.29
N ARG A 131 -31.40 2.55 24.11
CA ARG A 131 -30.60 1.73 23.20
C ARG A 131 -29.21 2.31 23.00
N VAL A 132 -28.20 1.44 22.94
CA VAL A 132 -26.80 1.77 22.64
C VAL A 132 -26.42 1.23 21.26
N VAL A 133 -25.90 2.09 20.40
CA VAL A 133 -25.23 1.70 19.16
C VAL A 133 -23.76 2.05 19.26
N THR A 134 -22.89 1.06 19.14
CA THR A 134 -21.45 1.27 19.03
C THR A 134 -21.10 1.37 17.55
N LEU A 135 -20.68 2.55 17.09
CA LEU A 135 -20.22 2.78 15.73
C LEU A 135 -18.71 2.58 15.65
N SER A 136 -18.26 1.71 14.75
CA SER A 136 -16.86 1.50 14.40
C SER A 136 -16.66 1.88 12.94
N VAL A 137 -16.06 3.04 12.70
CA VAL A 137 -15.71 3.50 11.35
C VAL A 137 -14.27 3.10 11.06
N LYS A 138 -14.05 2.39 9.96
CA LYS A 138 -12.72 1.99 9.48
C LYS A 138 -12.42 2.61 8.14
N ARG A 139 -11.13 2.75 7.84
CA ARG A 139 -10.67 3.04 6.47
C ARG A 139 -10.67 1.74 5.69
N THR A 140 -11.14 1.78 4.45
CA THR A 140 -10.99 0.66 3.51
C THR A 140 -9.55 0.64 3.04
N GLU A 141 -8.76 -0.26 3.62
CA GLU A 141 -7.39 -0.47 3.17
C GLU A 141 -7.42 -1.27 1.87
N THR A 142 -6.65 -0.80 0.90
CA THR A 142 -6.50 -1.49 -0.38
C THR A 142 -5.06 -1.93 -0.53
N ALA A 143 -4.88 -3.22 -0.77
CA ALA A 143 -3.56 -3.80 -0.97
C ALA A 143 -2.83 -3.08 -2.12
N PRO A 144 -1.50 -2.91 -2.04
CA PRO A 144 -0.73 -2.37 -3.15
C PRO A 144 -0.94 -3.21 -4.41
N GLN A 145 -1.29 -2.57 -5.51
CA GLN A 145 -1.41 -3.19 -6.83
C GLN A 145 -0.59 -2.38 -7.82
N ILE A 146 0.30 -3.06 -8.55
CA ILE A 146 1.10 -2.43 -9.61
C ILE A 146 0.16 -2.18 -10.79
N THR A 147 0.01 -0.91 -11.16
CA THR A 147 -0.88 -0.47 -12.25
C THR A 147 -0.17 -0.26 -13.57
N GLU A 148 1.11 0.11 -13.52
CA GLU A 148 1.90 0.36 -14.72
C GLU A 148 3.32 -0.12 -14.47
N THR A 149 3.88 -0.86 -15.42
CA THR A 149 5.28 -1.28 -15.37
C THR A 149 5.85 -1.35 -16.77
N SER A 150 7.14 -1.08 -16.90
CA SER A 150 7.86 -1.26 -18.17
C SER A 150 7.91 -2.74 -18.52
N GLN A 151 7.98 -3.05 -19.82
CA GLN A 151 8.02 -4.45 -20.28
C GLN A 151 9.11 -5.25 -19.56
N GLN A 152 8.78 -6.48 -19.13
CA GLN A 152 9.66 -7.37 -18.36
C GLN A 152 11.05 -7.57 -19.00
N ARG A 153 11.11 -7.46 -20.33
CA ARG A 153 12.34 -7.53 -21.12
C ARG A 153 12.46 -6.27 -21.96
N THR A 154 13.32 -5.35 -21.52
CA THR A 154 13.67 -4.18 -22.31
C THR A 154 15.09 -4.32 -22.83
N ASP A 155 15.21 -4.32 -24.16
CA ASP A 155 16.51 -4.35 -24.83
C ASP A 155 17.06 -2.93 -24.94
N VAL A 156 18.25 -2.72 -24.40
CA VAL A 156 18.89 -1.41 -24.38
C VAL A 156 20.21 -1.48 -25.09
N ILE A 157 20.44 -0.49 -25.95
CA ILE A 157 21.73 -0.34 -26.63
C ILE A 157 22.79 -0.08 -25.58
N TYR A 158 23.93 -0.75 -25.72
CA TYR A 158 25.10 -0.53 -24.89
C TYR A 158 25.42 0.98 -24.66
N GLY A 159 25.38 1.45 -23.40
CA GLY A 159 25.60 2.87 -23.03
C GLY A 159 24.39 3.80 -23.20
N GLY A 160 23.25 3.25 -23.62
CA GLY A 160 21.95 3.92 -23.64
C GLY A 160 21.37 4.10 -22.24
N ARG A 161 20.33 4.94 -22.16
CA ARG A 161 19.57 5.14 -20.93
C ARG A 161 18.37 4.22 -20.95
N LEU A 162 18.23 3.38 -19.92
CA LEU A 162 17.05 2.57 -19.71
C LEU A 162 16.08 3.35 -18.83
N HIS A 163 14.87 3.56 -19.32
CA HIS A 163 13.79 4.12 -18.50
C HIS A 163 12.87 2.99 -18.07
N LEU A 164 12.70 2.80 -16.76
CA LEU A 164 11.73 1.87 -16.22
C LEU A 164 10.68 2.65 -15.43
N ASN A 165 9.45 2.61 -15.90
CA ASN A 165 8.32 3.07 -15.11
C ASN A 165 7.82 1.92 -14.22
N CYS A 166 7.43 2.27 -12.99
CA CYS A 166 6.60 1.44 -12.14
C CYS A 166 5.67 2.38 -11.37
N SER A 167 4.38 2.10 -11.40
CA SER A 167 3.37 2.80 -10.61
C SER A 167 2.52 1.77 -9.88
N ALA A 168 2.14 2.11 -8.66
CA ALA A 168 1.28 1.28 -7.84
C ALA A 168 0.20 2.12 -7.16
N VAL A 169 -0.98 1.52 -7.00
CA VAL A 169 -2.11 2.08 -6.26
C VAL A 169 -2.34 1.26 -5.00
N GLY A 170 -2.86 1.90 -3.96
CA GLY A 170 -3.12 1.28 -2.67
C GLY A 170 -3.36 2.36 -1.62
N ASP A 171 -4.07 2.00 -0.56
CA ASP A 171 -4.31 2.83 0.63
C ASP A 171 -3.93 2.01 1.87
N PRO A 172 -2.88 2.38 2.61
CA PRO A 172 -2.05 3.58 2.44
C PRO A 172 -1.19 3.55 1.16
N LYS A 173 -0.82 4.75 0.68
CA LYS A 173 -0.06 4.94 -0.57
C LYS A 173 1.21 4.07 -0.56
N PRO A 174 1.38 3.16 -1.54
CA PRO A 174 2.48 2.19 -1.52
C PRO A 174 3.82 2.86 -1.77
N GLN A 175 4.87 2.30 -1.16
CA GLN A 175 6.26 2.61 -1.45
C GLN A 175 6.76 1.65 -2.54
N ILE A 176 7.43 2.21 -3.56
CA ILE A 176 7.95 1.44 -4.70
C ILE A 176 9.42 1.14 -4.46
N ILE A 177 9.79 -0.14 -4.52
CA ILE A 177 11.17 -0.60 -4.40
C ILE A 177 11.56 -1.45 -5.60
N TRP A 178 12.80 -1.29 -6.06
CA TRP A 178 13.35 -2.04 -7.17
C TRP A 178 14.43 -3.01 -6.68
N ARG A 179 14.41 -4.22 -7.24
CA ARG A 179 15.40 -5.26 -6.93
C ARG A 179 15.97 -5.85 -8.22
N PHE A 180 17.27 -6.15 -8.19
CA PHE A 180 17.88 -7.00 -9.21
C PHE A 180 17.29 -8.41 -9.13
N PRO A 181 17.41 -9.24 -10.19
CA PRO A 181 17.03 -10.66 -10.14
C PRO A 181 17.71 -11.42 -8.99
N SER A 182 18.89 -10.97 -8.57
CA SER A 182 19.61 -11.47 -7.40
C SER A 182 18.99 -11.07 -6.05
N LYS A 183 17.85 -10.37 -6.05
CA LYS A 183 17.15 -9.78 -4.89
C LYS A 183 17.90 -8.65 -4.17
N ALA A 184 19.07 -8.25 -4.66
CA ALA A 184 19.78 -7.08 -4.16
C ALA A 184 18.97 -5.81 -4.44
N LEU A 185 18.86 -4.92 -3.44
CA LEU A 185 18.22 -3.62 -3.60
C LEU A 185 18.97 -2.75 -4.60
N VAL A 186 18.23 -2.01 -5.42
CA VAL A 186 18.80 -0.98 -6.30
C VAL A 186 19.01 0.29 -5.48
N ASP A 187 20.27 0.66 -5.24
CA ASP A 187 20.66 1.84 -4.46
C ASP A 187 21.27 2.95 -5.33
N GLN A 188 21.28 4.20 -4.84
CA GLN A 188 21.89 5.40 -5.42
C GLN A 188 23.43 5.33 -5.42
N SER A 189 24.00 4.29 -6.02
CA SER A 189 25.38 4.35 -6.49
C SER A 189 25.45 5.23 -7.75
N HIS A 190 26.60 5.82 -8.07
CA HIS A 190 26.87 6.63 -9.28
C HIS A 190 26.51 5.96 -10.64
N ARG A 191 25.96 4.75 -10.61
CA ARG A 191 25.46 3.92 -11.72
C ARG A 191 23.93 4.01 -11.92
N TYR A 192 23.15 4.53 -10.97
CA TYR A 192 21.67 4.54 -10.99
C TYR A 192 21.11 5.82 -10.34
N ALA A 193 20.06 6.41 -10.90
CA ALA A 193 19.42 7.60 -10.35
C ALA A 193 17.95 7.31 -9.99
N ILE A 194 17.61 7.49 -8.71
CA ILE A 194 16.24 7.31 -8.20
C ILE A 194 15.60 8.70 -8.09
N THR A 195 14.65 9.01 -8.96
CA THR A 195 13.84 10.23 -8.92
C THR A 195 12.51 9.97 -8.23
N LYS A 196 12.10 10.85 -7.30
CA LYS A 196 10.91 10.68 -6.44
C LYS A 196 9.57 10.79 -7.17
N ASP A 197 9.57 11.23 -8.43
CA ASP A 197 8.35 11.56 -9.17
C ASP A 197 8.20 10.69 -10.42
N LYS A 198 7.39 9.63 -10.29
CA LYS A 198 6.74 8.83 -11.35
C LYS A 198 7.59 8.19 -12.46
N CYS A 199 8.91 8.33 -12.43
CA CYS A 199 9.78 7.91 -13.52
C CYS A 199 11.16 7.50 -12.97
N PHE A 200 11.58 6.24 -13.12
CA PHE A 200 12.93 5.78 -12.76
C PHE A 200 13.81 5.72 -14.02
N CYS A 201 14.91 6.46 -14.03
CA CYS A 201 15.92 6.43 -15.08
C CYS A 201 17.13 5.61 -14.62
N LEU A 202 17.29 4.39 -15.14
CA LEU A 202 18.55 3.65 -15.04
C LEU A 202 19.50 4.15 -16.14
N ILE A 203 20.51 4.92 -15.77
CA ILE A 203 21.52 5.45 -16.69
C ILE A 203 22.77 4.56 -16.63
N PHE A 204 22.91 3.63 -17.58
CA PHE A 204 24.14 2.85 -17.71
C PHE A 204 25.22 3.70 -18.41
N LYS A 205 26.29 4.10 -17.70
CA LYS A 205 27.46 4.74 -18.33
C LYS A 205 28.53 3.70 -18.72
N ARG A 206 28.88 3.74 -20.01
CA ARG A 206 30.05 3.21 -20.76
C ARG A 206 30.99 2.16 -20.12
N TYR A 207 31.19 1.06 -20.86
CA TYR A 207 32.36 0.17 -20.92
C TYR A 207 32.51 -0.49 -22.31
N THR A 208 33.64 -0.32 -22.99
CA THR A 208 33.91 -1.05 -24.25
C THR A 208 34.31 -2.50 -23.98
N LEU A 209 33.52 -3.48 -24.47
CA LEU A 209 34.06 -4.81 -24.78
C LEU A 209 34.78 -4.71 -26.13
N PHE A 210 36.10 -4.87 -26.11
CA PHE A 210 36.91 -5.05 -27.31
C PHE A 210 36.90 -6.54 -27.66
N ASN A 211 36.71 -6.88 -28.93
CA ASN A 211 36.60 -8.27 -29.35
C ASN A 211 37.86 -9.06 -28.95
N ASN A 212 37.66 -10.27 -28.42
CA ASN A 212 38.69 -11.23 -28.02
C ASN A 212 39.63 -10.81 -26.86
N GLY A 213 39.21 -9.88 -26.00
CA GLY A 213 39.94 -9.53 -24.78
C GLY A 213 39.09 -9.42 -23.52
N THR A 214 39.73 -9.55 -22.35
CA THR A 214 39.06 -9.40 -21.05
C THR A 214 39.26 -7.97 -20.53
N LEU A 215 38.16 -7.27 -20.19
CA LEU A 215 38.20 -5.93 -19.59
C LEU A 215 38.34 -6.02 -18.06
N TYR A 216 39.29 -5.28 -17.50
CA TYR A 216 39.50 -5.14 -16.07
C TYR A 216 39.28 -3.69 -15.66
N LEU A 217 38.54 -3.50 -14.56
CA LEU A 217 38.29 -2.19 -13.96
C LEU A 217 39.08 -2.06 -12.67
N ASN A 218 39.78 -0.94 -12.52
CA ASN A 218 40.49 -0.63 -11.29
C ASN A 218 40.38 0.85 -10.90
N LYS A 219 40.76 1.16 -9.68
CA LYS A 219 40.92 2.52 -9.17
C LYS A 219 42.39 2.88 -9.05
N VAL A 220 42.71 4.17 -9.06
CA VAL A 220 44.08 4.65 -8.78
C VAL A 220 44.55 4.13 -7.41
N GLY A 221 45.77 3.61 -7.36
CA GLY A 221 46.35 2.96 -6.18
C GLY A 221 45.94 1.51 -5.96
N GLY A 222 45.00 0.98 -6.75
CA GLY A 222 44.60 -0.43 -6.70
C GLY A 222 45.63 -1.36 -7.33
N ASN A 223 45.40 -2.68 -7.20
CA ASN A 223 46.20 -3.73 -7.84
C ASN A 223 45.30 -4.53 -8.80
N VAL A 224 45.81 -4.97 -9.94
CA VAL A 224 45.07 -5.81 -10.92
C VAL A 224 45.89 -7.02 -11.32
N ARG A 225 45.22 -8.14 -11.59
CA ARG A 225 45.83 -9.38 -12.08
C ARG A 225 45.23 -9.77 -13.43
N PHE A 226 46.09 -10.04 -14.40
CA PHE A 226 45.72 -10.59 -15.70
C PHE A 226 46.15 -12.05 -15.81
N ASP A 227 45.21 -12.95 -16.09
CA ASP A 227 45.47 -14.39 -16.07
C ASP A 227 45.87 -14.97 -17.42
N CYS A 228 47.15 -15.27 -17.60
CA CYS A 228 47.65 -15.88 -18.83
C CYS A 228 48.29 -17.26 -18.60
N LYS A 229 47.43 -18.27 -18.44
CA LYS A 229 47.83 -19.67 -18.26
C LYS A 229 48.02 -20.34 -19.63
N ALA A 230 49.19 -20.14 -20.23
CA ALA A 230 49.53 -20.75 -21.50
C ALA A 230 49.81 -22.26 -21.34
N ILE A 231 49.23 -23.07 -22.22
CA ILE A 231 49.44 -24.52 -22.31
C ILE A 231 49.98 -24.85 -23.71
N GLY A 232 50.82 -25.88 -23.82
CA GLY A 232 51.35 -26.33 -25.12
C GLY A 232 52.60 -27.20 -24.95
N GLU A 233 52.90 -28.01 -25.97
CA GLU A 233 54.09 -28.85 -26.03
C GLU A 233 54.91 -28.50 -27.28
N PRO A 234 56.20 -28.13 -27.15
CA PRO A 234 56.94 -27.90 -25.90
C PRO A 234 56.37 -26.74 -25.07
N LYS A 235 56.54 -26.77 -23.74
CA LYS A 235 56.02 -25.74 -22.82
C LYS A 235 56.32 -24.30 -23.31
N PRO A 236 55.30 -23.46 -23.55
CA PRO A 236 55.50 -22.13 -24.10
C PRO A 236 56.08 -21.15 -23.08
N LYS A 237 56.89 -20.21 -23.58
CA LYS A 237 57.36 -19.05 -22.81
C LYS A 237 56.35 -17.91 -22.95
N VAL A 238 56.02 -17.26 -21.85
CA VAL A 238 55.04 -16.18 -21.79
C VAL A 238 55.74 -14.82 -21.67
N PHE A 239 55.27 -13.86 -22.46
CA PHE A 239 55.71 -12.47 -22.49
C PHE A 239 54.50 -11.55 -22.43
N TRP A 240 54.66 -10.36 -21.86
CA TRP A 240 53.61 -9.36 -21.77
C TRP A 240 54.01 -8.07 -22.48
N MET A 241 53.13 -7.57 -23.35
CA MET A 241 53.20 -6.20 -23.86
C MET A 241 52.37 -5.29 -22.96
N LEU A 242 52.98 -4.21 -22.47
CA LEU A 242 52.33 -3.16 -21.70
C LEU A 242 51.63 -2.13 -22.64
N PRO A 243 50.76 -1.27 -22.12
CA PRO A 243 50.15 -0.19 -22.89
C PRO A 243 51.18 0.75 -23.57
N SER A 244 52.33 0.95 -22.93
CA SER A 244 53.47 1.72 -23.47
C SER A 244 54.16 1.05 -24.67
N LYS A 245 53.74 -0.17 -25.04
CA LYS A 245 54.40 -1.08 -26.00
C LYS A 245 55.70 -1.70 -25.50
N ASP A 246 56.06 -1.48 -24.23
CA ASP A 246 57.18 -2.18 -23.60
C ASP A 246 56.86 -3.66 -23.40
N MET A 247 57.89 -4.49 -23.53
CA MET A 247 57.82 -5.93 -23.38
C MET A 247 58.43 -6.37 -22.05
N ILE A 248 57.69 -7.13 -21.25
CA ILE A 248 58.16 -7.68 -19.97
C ILE A 248 58.02 -9.19 -19.93
N ALA A 249 59.05 -9.86 -19.39
CA ALA A 249 59.09 -11.32 -19.18
C ALA A 249 59.52 -11.70 -17.76
N ALA A 250 59.98 -10.73 -16.96
CA ALA A 250 60.47 -10.91 -15.61
C ALA A 250 59.80 -9.90 -14.68
N SER A 251 59.67 -10.28 -13.40
CA SER A 251 59.09 -9.43 -12.37
C SER A 251 59.99 -8.25 -12.02
N ASN A 252 59.39 -7.11 -11.69
CA ASN A 252 60.04 -5.97 -11.05
C ASN A 252 59.20 -5.49 -9.85
N GLU A 253 59.55 -4.35 -9.24
CA GLU A 253 58.86 -3.83 -8.05
C GLU A 253 57.35 -3.59 -8.26
N ARG A 254 56.92 -3.34 -9.51
CA ARG A 254 55.55 -2.93 -9.85
C ARG A 254 54.78 -3.98 -10.66
N TYR A 255 55.45 -4.65 -11.58
CA TYR A 255 54.90 -5.66 -12.48
C TYR A 255 55.42 -7.04 -12.05
N LEU A 256 54.54 -7.90 -11.56
CA LEU A 256 54.91 -9.23 -11.06
C LEU A 256 54.41 -10.30 -12.04
N VAL A 257 55.35 -10.96 -12.70
CA VAL A 257 55.09 -12.09 -13.59
C VAL A 257 55.15 -13.37 -12.76
N HIS A 258 54.02 -14.07 -12.67
CA HIS A 258 53.89 -15.33 -11.95
C HIS A 258 54.44 -16.49 -12.77
N ALA A 259 54.84 -17.58 -12.10
CA ALA A 259 55.33 -18.80 -12.75
C ALA A 259 54.30 -19.46 -13.70
N ASN A 260 53.01 -19.15 -13.52
CA ASN A 260 51.93 -19.61 -14.40
C ASN A 260 51.65 -18.68 -15.59
N GLY A 261 52.44 -17.62 -15.77
CA GLY A 261 52.30 -16.64 -16.85
C GLY A 261 51.36 -15.46 -16.54
N SER A 262 50.62 -15.47 -15.44
CA SER A 262 49.78 -14.31 -15.04
C SER A 262 50.65 -13.09 -14.67
N LEU A 263 50.10 -11.89 -14.91
CA LEU A 263 50.74 -10.61 -14.57
C LEU A 263 49.93 -9.88 -13.49
N ASP A 264 50.57 -9.49 -12.39
CA ASP A 264 50.00 -8.51 -11.45
C ASP A 264 50.62 -7.13 -11.68
N VAL A 265 49.78 -6.09 -11.73
CA VAL A 265 50.19 -4.68 -11.75
C VAL A 265 49.81 -4.06 -10.41
N ARG A 266 50.81 -3.58 -9.67
CA ARG A 266 50.61 -2.92 -8.36
C ARG A 266 50.55 -1.41 -8.47
N ASN A 267 49.81 -0.80 -7.55
CA ASN A 267 49.69 0.65 -7.40
C ASN A 267 49.37 1.33 -8.74
N VAL A 268 48.25 0.93 -9.34
CA VAL A 268 47.81 1.37 -10.67
C VAL A 268 47.66 2.89 -10.74
N LYS A 269 48.18 3.51 -11.81
CA LYS A 269 48.15 4.95 -12.12
C LYS A 269 47.35 5.17 -13.39
N LEU A 270 46.78 6.36 -13.58
CA LEU A 270 45.98 6.71 -14.79
C LEU A 270 46.69 6.39 -16.12
N ALA A 271 48.02 6.55 -16.18
CA ALA A 271 48.81 6.25 -17.37
C ALA A 271 48.94 4.75 -17.71
N ASP A 272 48.55 3.86 -16.79
CA ASP A 272 48.55 2.42 -17.01
C ASP A 272 47.27 1.95 -17.73
N ALA A 273 46.30 2.84 -17.98
CA ALA A 273 45.12 2.51 -18.76
C ALA A 273 45.52 2.17 -20.20
N GLY A 274 44.95 1.09 -20.75
CA GLY A 274 45.25 0.65 -22.10
C GLY A 274 45.27 -0.87 -22.26
N GLU A 275 45.88 -1.32 -23.34
CA GLU A 275 45.91 -2.73 -23.72
C GLU A 275 47.17 -3.43 -23.22
N TYR A 276 46.96 -4.53 -22.52
CA TYR A 276 47.98 -5.48 -22.10
C TYR A 276 47.84 -6.72 -22.96
N VAL A 277 48.91 -7.18 -23.60
CA VAL A 277 48.85 -8.38 -24.46
C VAL A 277 49.74 -9.46 -23.88
N CYS A 278 49.14 -10.59 -23.53
CA CYS A 278 49.92 -11.79 -23.23
C CYS A 278 50.26 -12.50 -24.53
N MET A 279 51.52 -12.86 -24.72
CA MET A 279 52.01 -13.64 -25.86
C MET A 279 52.69 -14.89 -25.36
N ALA A 280 52.24 -16.05 -25.82
CA ALA A 280 52.79 -17.35 -25.49
C ALA A 280 53.43 -17.96 -26.73
N ARG A 281 54.73 -18.28 -26.66
CA ARG A 281 55.50 -18.78 -27.80
C ARG A 281 56.28 -20.04 -27.47
N ASN A 282 56.22 -21.03 -28.35
CA ASN A 282 57.09 -22.20 -28.35
C ASN A 282 57.65 -22.48 -29.75
N ALA A 283 58.26 -23.65 -29.96
CA ALA A 283 58.79 -24.06 -31.26
C ALA A 283 57.69 -24.39 -32.31
N ALA A 284 56.46 -24.66 -31.87
CA ALA A 284 55.34 -25.03 -32.73
C ALA A 284 54.51 -23.82 -33.19
N GLY A 285 54.52 -22.72 -32.44
CA GLY A 285 53.78 -21.52 -32.79
C GLY A 285 53.80 -20.42 -31.74
N GLU A 286 53.01 -19.39 -32.00
CA GLU A 286 52.81 -18.22 -31.14
C GLU A 286 51.32 -17.87 -31.10
N GLU A 287 50.79 -17.67 -29.89
CA GLU A 287 49.40 -17.29 -29.64
C GLU A 287 49.35 -16.12 -28.67
N ASN A 288 48.32 -15.28 -28.79
CA ASN A 288 48.17 -14.11 -27.94
C ASN A 288 46.78 -13.95 -27.33
N LYS A 289 46.73 -13.26 -26.19
CA LYS A 289 45.49 -12.88 -25.51
C LYS A 289 45.56 -11.44 -25.05
N VAL A 290 44.57 -10.65 -25.46
CA VAL A 290 44.51 -9.21 -25.18
C VAL A 290 43.69 -8.96 -23.92
N TYR A 291 44.13 -8.01 -23.11
CA TYR A 291 43.46 -7.53 -21.91
C TYR A 291 43.38 -6.01 -22.00
N LYS A 292 42.27 -5.43 -21.55
CA LYS A 292 42.13 -3.97 -21.49
C LYS A 292 41.95 -3.55 -20.04
N LEU A 293 42.78 -2.61 -19.58
CA LEU A 293 42.65 -2.00 -18.26
C LEU A 293 42.02 -0.61 -18.41
N ASP A 294 40.93 -0.39 -17.70
CA ASP A 294 40.35 0.95 -17.53
C ASP A 294 40.41 1.38 -16.07
N ILE A 295 40.62 2.67 -15.85
CA ILE A 295 40.88 3.25 -14.54
C ILE A 295 39.82 4.31 -14.26
N ASP A 296 39.17 4.19 -13.11
CA ASP A 296 38.13 5.10 -12.67
C ASP A 296 38.63 6.57 -12.71
N GLY A 297 37.97 7.41 -13.53
CA GLY A 297 38.34 8.80 -13.79
C GLY A 297 38.88 9.12 -15.21
N ASN A 298 39.07 8.13 -16.09
CA ASN A 298 39.53 8.38 -17.47
C ASN A 298 38.40 8.95 -18.37
N PRO A 299 38.62 10.04 -19.14
CA PRO A 299 37.64 10.50 -20.13
C PRO A 299 37.40 9.43 -21.21
N PRO A 300 36.15 9.21 -21.62
CA PRO A 300 35.82 8.05 -22.44
C PRO A 300 36.20 8.24 -23.92
N ILE A 301 37.03 7.32 -24.44
CA ILE A 301 37.49 7.28 -25.83
C ILE A 301 36.39 6.69 -26.73
N ILE A 302 35.97 7.42 -27.78
CA ILE A 302 34.93 7.01 -28.73
C ILE A 302 35.60 6.41 -29.96
N ASN A 303 35.48 5.11 -30.20
CA ASN A 303 35.70 4.51 -31.52
C ASN A 303 34.59 3.50 -31.86
N ALA A 304 34.11 3.61 -33.10
CA ALA A 304 33.03 2.90 -33.83
C ALA A 304 32.19 1.83 -33.07
N ILE A 305 30.87 2.08 -32.97
CA ILE A 305 29.90 1.21 -32.30
C ILE A 305 29.20 0.31 -33.33
N ARG A 306 29.30 -1.02 -33.19
CA ARG A 306 28.22 -1.94 -33.59
C ARG A 306 27.19 -1.97 -32.46
N THR A 307 25.91 -1.82 -32.80
CA THR A 307 24.79 -1.82 -31.86
C THR A 307 24.65 -3.19 -31.20
N ILE A 308 24.98 -3.29 -29.91
CA ILE A 308 24.72 -4.49 -29.09
C ILE A 308 23.53 -4.17 -28.19
N LEU A 309 22.50 -5.02 -28.26
CA LEU A 309 21.32 -4.98 -27.41
C LEU A 309 21.60 -5.81 -26.16
N LEU A 310 21.41 -5.20 -24.98
CA LEU A 310 21.46 -5.87 -23.68
C LEU A 310 20.03 -6.06 -23.18
N SER A 311 19.65 -7.31 -22.88
CA SER A 311 18.38 -7.64 -22.25
C SER A 311 18.55 -7.68 -20.73
N PHE A 312 17.69 -6.97 -19.99
CA PHE A 312 17.65 -7.01 -18.52
C PHE A 312 16.24 -7.37 -18.04
N GLU A 313 16.21 -8.04 -16.89
CA GLU A 313 14.99 -8.32 -16.13
C GLU A 313 15.16 -7.65 -14.76
N ILE A 314 14.25 -6.75 -14.37
CA ILE A 314 14.29 -6.03 -13.10
C ILE A 314 12.90 -6.10 -12.48
N MET A 315 12.84 -6.46 -11.20
CA MET A 315 11.57 -6.66 -10.50
C MET A 315 11.19 -5.39 -9.74
N CYS A 316 9.94 -4.93 -9.93
CA CYS A 316 9.32 -3.90 -9.12
C CYS A 316 8.46 -4.59 -8.05
N ASP A 317 8.77 -4.32 -6.78
CA ASP A 317 7.99 -4.82 -5.65
C ASP A 317 7.32 -3.65 -4.91
N THR A 318 6.22 -3.95 -4.24
CA THR A 318 5.53 -3.02 -3.34
C THR A 318 5.52 -3.60 -1.93
N GLU A 319 5.94 -2.82 -0.93
CA GLU A 319 5.86 -3.23 0.48
C GLU A 319 4.66 -2.54 1.15
N HIS A 320 3.93 -3.32 1.95
CA HIS A 320 2.86 -2.84 2.81
C HIS A 320 3.39 -2.69 4.24
N PHE A 321 3.51 -1.46 4.72
CA PHE A 321 3.77 -1.21 6.14
C PHE A 321 2.43 -1.23 6.88
N SER A 322 2.13 -2.35 7.54
CA SER A 322 1.10 -2.39 8.58
C SER A 322 1.66 -1.65 9.80
N HIS A 323 1.14 -0.46 10.07
CA HIS A 323 1.36 0.26 11.34
C HIS A 323 0.45 -0.29 12.44
#